data_AF-A0A2N5MGA7-F1
#
_entry.id   AF-A0A2N5MGA7-F1
#
_cell.length_a   1.000
_cell.length_b   1.000
_cell.length_c   1.000
_cell.angle_alpha   90.00
_cell.angle_beta   90.00
_cell.angle_gamma   90.00
#
_symmetry.space_group_name_H-M   'P 1'
#
loop_
_entity.id
_entity.type
_entity.pdbx_description
1 polymer ?
#
loop_
_entity_poly.entity_id
_entity_poly.type
_entity_poly.pdbx_seq_one_letter_code
_entity_poly.pdbx_strand_id
1 'polypeptide(L)' 'MCHDHKKDFLKNLPVNYPLGVVYLNGVPVRVSTFLNQNHETGLAYFMDEEGQAVVIDIAKIDGIGFGETEVG' A
#
# COMPACT_ATOMS: atom_id res chain seq x y z
N MET A 1 -21.30 17.11 1.98
CA MET A 1 -20.17 16.64 2.80
C MET A 1 -20.27 15.12 2.86
N CYS A 2 -19.76 14.42 1.86
CA CYS A 2 -19.80 12.95 1.83
C CYS A 2 -18.37 12.50 2.13
N HIS A 3 -18.12 12.17 3.39
CA HIS A 3 -16.83 11.62 3.82
C HIS A 3 -16.79 10.17 3.32
N ASP A 4 -16.09 9.97 2.21
CA ASP A 4 -15.85 8.65 1.61
C ASP A 4 -14.97 7.85 2.58
N HIS A 5 -15.58 6.90 3.29
CA HIS A 5 -14.94 6.09 4.35
C HIS A 5 -14.18 4.87 3.81
N LYS A 6 -13.95 4.76 2.49
CA LYS A 6 -13.51 3.50 1.88
C LYS A 6 -12.01 3.33 1.69
N LYS A 7 -11.17 4.28 2.15
CA LYS A 7 -9.70 4.26 1.92
C LYS A 7 -8.82 4.64 3.12
N ASP A 8 -9.33 4.61 4.35
CA ASP A 8 -8.53 4.95 5.55
C ASP A 8 -7.67 3.79 6.11
N PHE A 9 -7.62 2.63 5.45
CA PHE A 9 -6.77 1.52 5.92
C PHE A 9 -5.28 1.84 5.79
N LEU A 10 -4.87 2.51 4.70
CA LEU A 10 -3.49 2.99 4.53
C LEU A 10 -3.13 4.04 5.58
N LYS A 11 -4.10 4.86 5.99
CA LYS A 11 -3.91 5.93 6.99
C LYS A 11 -3.48 5.43 8.37
N ASN A 12 -3.91 4.23 8.73
CA ASN A 12 -3.60 3.62 10.01
C ASN A 12 -2.40 2.67 9.95
N LEU A 13 -1.81 2.48 8.77
CA LEU A 13 -0.65 1.63 8.57
C LEU A 13 0.62 2.37 9.02
N PRO A 14 1.40 1.80 9.96
CA PRO A 14 2.65 2.40 10.36
C PRO A 14 3.65 2.39 9.18
N VAL A 15 4.47 3.42 9.12
CA VAL A 15 5.63 3.48 8.21
C VAL A 15 6.56 2.31 8.52
N ASN A 16 7.06 1.62 7.48
CA ASN A 16 7.79 0.37 7.52
C ASN A 16 6.98 -0.90 7.83
N TYR A 17 5.66 -0.89 7.61
CA TYR A 17 4.89 -2.12 7.75
C TYR A 17 5.20 -3.10 6.60
N PRO A 18 5.51 -4.38 6.90
CA PRO A 18 5.76 -5.37 5.87
C PRO A 18 4.49 -5.67 5.09
N LEU A 19 4.59 -5.57 3.76
CA LEU A 19 3.54 -5.91 2.83
C LEU A 19 4.06 -7.02 1.90
N GLY A 20 3.15 -7.71 1.24
CA GLY A 20 3.52 -8.73 0.26
C GLY A 20 3.13 -8.35 -1.16
N VAL A 21 1.94 -7.76 -1.32
CA VAL A 21 1.40 -7.44 -2.64
C VAL A 21 0.39 -6.30 -2.55
N VAL A 22 0.33 -5.46 -3.58
CA VAL A 22 -0.69 -4.44 -3.80
C VAL A 22 -1.41 -4.77 -5.09
N TYR A 23 -2.74 -4.80 -5.07
CA TYR A 23 -3.55 -5.05 -6.25
C TYR A 23 -3.94 -3.72 -6.90
N LEU A 24 -3.49 -3.49 -8.13
CA LEU A 24 -3.80 -2.30 -8.93
C LEU A 24 -4.75 -2.69 -10.07
N ASN A 25 -6.02 -2.32 -9.98
CA ASN A 25 -7.03 -2.71 -10.98
C ASN A 25 -7.01 -4.23 -11.26
N GLY A 26 -6.84 -5.05 -10.21
CA GLY A 26 -6.71 -6.51 -10.31
C GLY A 26 -5.31 -7.03 -10.68
N VAL A 27 -4.33 -6.17 -10.95
CA VAL A 27 -2.94 -6.56 -11.22
C VAL A 27 -2.15 -6.64 -9.90
N PRO A 28 -1.61 -7.81 -9.52
CA PRO A 28 -0.77 -7.92 -8.33
C PRO A 28 0.62 -7.31 -8.58
N VAL A 29 0.96 -6.28 -7.80
CA VAL A 29 2.28 -5.66 -7.73
C VAL A 29 2.94 -6.11 -6.45
N ARG A 30 4.05 -6.85 -6.56
CA ARG A 30 4.82 -7.25 -5.38
C ARG A 30 5.44 -6.02 -4.75
N VAL A 31 5.34 -5.96 -3.43
CA VAL A 31 6.00 -4.94 -2.61
C VAL A 31 6.44 -5.63 -1.33
N SER A 32 7.55 -5.20 -0.77
CA SER A 32 8.08 -5.70 0.50
C SER A 32 7.63 -4.86 1.69
N THR A 33 7.54 -3.54 1.53
CA THR A 33 7.30 -2.67 2.69
C THR A 33 6.57 -1.39 2.30
N PHE A 34 5.66 -0.92 3.15
CA PHE A 34 5.07 0.40 3.05
C PHE A 34 6.04 1.46 3.59
N LEU A 35 6.43 2.43 2.76
CA LEU A 35 7.35 3.50 3.16
C LEU A 35 6.61 4.73 3.64
N ASN A 36 5.70 5.25 2.83
CA ASN A 36 4.99 6.48 3.17
C ASN A 36 3.75 6.65 2.30
N GLN A 37 2.85 7.57 2.65
CA GLN A 37 1.82 8.04 1.73
C GLN A 37 1.73 9.56 1.79
N ASN A 38 1.53 10.17 0.63
CA ASN A 38 1.22 11.57 0.51
C ASN A 38 -0.28 11.74 0.30
N HIS A 39 -0.99 12.19 1.34
CA HIS A 39 -2.43 12.46 1.24
C HIS A 39 -2.75 13.65 0.34
N GLU A 40 -1.83 14.61 0.22
CA GLU A 40 -2.06 15.81 -0.59
C GLU A 40 -2.14 15.46 -2.08
N THR A 41 -1.30 14.52 -2.53
CA THR A 41 -1.30 14.04 -3.92
C THR A 41 -2.04 12.72 -4.12
N GLY A 42 -2.40 12.00 -3.04
CA GLY A 42 -3.00 10.67 -3.12
C GLY A 42 -2.05 9.55 -3.56
N LEU A 43 -0.73 9.72 -3.34
CA LEU A 43 0.29 8.75 -3.76
C LEU A 43 0.83 7.98 -2.56
N ALA A 44 0.94 6.66 -2.66
CA ALA A 44 1.58 5.80 -1.69
C ALA A 44 2.93 5.30 -2.22
N TYR A 45 3.92 5.26 -1.33
CA TYR A 45 5.29 4.86 -1.57
C TYR A 45 5.50 3.51 -0.89
N PHE A 46 5.94 2.56 -1.69
CA PHE A 46 6.26 1.21 -1.26
C PHE A 46 7.71 0.91 -1.63
N MET A 47 8.28 -0.11 -1.01
CA MET A 47 9.58 -0.67 -1.36
C MET A 47 9.34 -2.03 -2.01
N ASP A 48 9.98 -2.30 -3.14
CA ASP A 48 9.98 -3.60 -3.81
C ASP A 48 11.00 -4.57 -3.17
N GLU A 49 10.97 -5.85 -3.56
CA GLU A 49 11.94 -6.87 -3.16
C GLU A 49 13.38 -6.52 -3.55
N GLU A 50 13.56 -5.69 -4.58
CA GLU A 50 14.86 -5.13 -4.97
C GLU A 50 15.30 -3.92 -4.13
N GLY A 51 14.50 -3.48 -3.16
CA GLY A 51 14.76 -2.27 -2.37
C GLY A 51 14.47 -0.96 -3.12
N GLN A 52 13.78 -1.03 -4.26
CA GLN A 52 13.42 0.13 -5.07
C GLN A 52 12.12 0.77 -4.57
N ALA A 53 12.06 2.10 -4.55
CA ALA A 53 10.85 2.82 -4.17
C ALA A 53 9.81 2.82 -5.30
N VAL A 54 8.69 2.14 -5.09
CA VAL A 54 7.56 2.05 -6.01
C VAL A 54 6.50 3.08 -5.59
N VAL A 55 6.15 3.97 -6.51
CA VAL A 55 5.10 4.97 -6.28
C VAL A 55 3.81 4.50 -6.92
N ILE A 56 2.76 4.40 -6.13
CA ILE A 56 1.46 3.87 -6.52
C ILE A 56 0.39 4.88 -6.15
N ASP A 57 -0.48 5.18 -7.09
CA ASP A 57 -1.65 6.02 -6.83
C ASP A 57 -2.70 5.27 -6.00
N ILE A 58 -3.08 5.84 -4.85
CA ILE A 58 -4.04 5.23 -3.93
C ILE A 58 -5.42 5.10 -4.58
N ALA A 59 -5.78 5.98 -5.53
CA ALA A 59 -7.02 5.84 -6.28
C ALA A 59 -7.04 4.55 -7.10
N LYS A 60 -5.88 4.09 -7.61
CA LYS A 60 -5.72 2.85 -8.38
C LYS A 60 -5.57 1.57 -7.55
N ILE A 61 -5.30 1.69 -6.26
CA ILE A 61 -5.25 0.54 -5.35
C ILE A 61 -6.67 -0.01 -5.19
N ASP A 62 -6.82 -1.26 -5.61
CA ASP A 62 -8.02 -2.07 -5.47
C ASP A 62 -8.00 -2.83 -4.13
N GLY A 63 -6.80 -3.29 -3.72
CA GLY A 63 -6.59 -3.94 -2.43
C GLY A 63 -5.10 -4.08 -2.08
N ILE A 64 -4.82 -4.46 -0.84
CA ILE A 64 -3.48 -4.80 -0.37
C ILE A 64 -3.49 -6.21 0.24
N GLY A 65 -2.50 -7.00 -0.09
CA GLY A 65 -2.20 -8.28 0.54
C GLY A 65 -1.04 -8.11 1.50
N PHE A 66 -1.32 -8.33 2.78
CA PHE A 66 -0.28 -8.50 3.79
C PHE A 66 0.44 -9.80 3.46
N GLY A 67 1.75 -9.74 3.25
CA GLY A 67 2.56 -10.94 3.16
C GLY A 67 2.37 -11.72 4.45
N GLU A 68 2.22 -13.03 4.36
CA GLU A 68 2.11 -13.93 5.51
C GLU A 68 3.11 -13.49 6.58
N THR A 69 2.61 -12.86 7.64
CA THR A 69 3.28 -12.96 8.92
C THR A 69 3.20 -14.44 9.22
N GLU A 70 4.32 -15.15 9.08
CA GLU A 70 4.47 -16.51 9.56
C GLU A 70 3.89 -16.54 10.98
N VAL A 71 2.68 -17.08 11.11
CA VAL A 71 2.11 -17.39 12.41
C VAL A 71 2.88 -18.61 12.89
N GLY A 72 3.94 -18.34 13.64
CA GLY A 72 4.71 -19.36 14.35
C GLY A 72 3.84 -20.14 15.33
#